data_AF-A0A8T1HQ82-F1
#
_entry.id   AF-A0A8T1HQ82-F1
#
_cell.length_a   1.000
_cell.length_b   1.000
_cell.length_c   1.000
_cell.angle_alpha   90.00
_cell.angle_beta   90.00
_cell.angle_gamma   90.00
#
_symmetry.space_group_name_H-M   'P 1'
#
loop_
_entity.id
_entity.type
_entity.pdbx_description
1 polymer ?
#
loop_
_entity_poly.entity_id
_entity_poly.type
_entity_poly.pdbx_seq_one_letter_code
_entity_poly.pdbx_strand_id
1 'polypeptide(L)'
;MSCLGGRARSWAYGRRLTDATCFGTYAEFKEEIRQAFEPPKNEFRSRAEFLDLQQGNHDVHAYAQRARYLVSNIVTNPMDEATKVVMFMKGLRDGPVKTYLFRELNCM
;
A
#
# COMPACT_ATOMS: atom_id res chain seq x y z
N MET A 1 8.97 1.41 -26.85
CA MET A 1 9.09 0.24 -25.93
C MET A 1 7.92 0.25 -24.95
N SER A 2 7.42 -0.92 -24.53
CA SER A 2 6.33 -1.00 -23.55
C SER A 2 6.80 -0.59 -22.15
N CYS A 3 5.94 0.09 -21.38
CA CYS A 3 6.20 0.42 -19.98
C CYS A 3 5.96 -0.76 -19.01
N LEU A 4 5.57 -1.93 -19.52
CA LEU A 4 5.30 -3.11 -18.69
C LEU A 4 6.59 -3.89 -18.42
N GLY A 5 6.86 -4.15 -17.14
CA GLY A 5 7.96 -4.98 -16.66
C GLY A 5 7.49 -6.24 -15.92
N GLY A 6 8.36 -7.24 -15.83
CA GLY A 6 8.16 -8.44 -15.00
C GLY A 6 6.80 -9.12 -15.20
N ARG A 7 6.09 -9.39 -14.10
CA ARG A 7 4.78 -10.08 -14.10
C ARG A 7 3.72 -9.36 -14.92
N ALA A 8 3.73 -8.03 -14.96
CA ALA A 8 2.79 -7.25 -15.77
C ALA A 8 2.99 -7.47 -17.27
N ARG A 9 4.25 -7.63 -17.72
CA ARG A 9 4.57 -7.97 -19.10
C ARG A 9 4.10 -9.38 -19.46
N SER A 10 4.38 -10.38 -18.61
CA SER A 10 3.96 -11.76 -18.85
C SER A 10 2.43 -11.90 -18.88
N TRP A 11 1.73 -11.20 -17.98
CA TRP A 11 0.26 -11.14 -17.96
C TRP A 11 -0.31 -10.56 -19.26
N ALA A 12 0.18 -9.39 -19.69
CA ALA A 12 -0.31 -8.74 -20.90
C ALA A 12 -0.04 -9.58 -22.15
N TYR A 13 1.12 -10.24 -22.19
CA TYR A 13 1.48 -11.16 -23.28
C TYR A 13 0.56 -12.38 -23.31
N GLY A 14 0.27 -12.99 -22.15
CA GLY A 14 -0.66 -14.12 -22.04
C GLY A 14 -2.07 -13.79 -22.55
N ARG A 15 -2.61 -12.62 -22.20
CA ARG A 15 -3.92 -12.16 -22.72
C ARG A 15 -3.91 -12.00 -24.23
N ARG A 16 -2.84 -11.41 -24.78
CA ARG A 16 -2.69 -11.20 -26.22
C ARG A 16 -2.54 -12.49 -27.03
N LEU A 17 -1.97 -13.54 -26.43
CA LEU A 17 -1.88 -14.86 -27.07
C LEU A 17 -3.26 -15.51 -27.24
N THR A 18 -4.17 -15.29 -26.29
CA THR A 18 -5.53 -15.84 -26.34
C THR A 18 -6.46 -15.00 -27.20
N ASP A 19 -6.29 -13.67 -27.18
CA ASP A 19 -7.09 -12.73 -27.96
C ASP A 19 -6.23 -11.56 -28.45
N ALA A 20 -6.08 -11.45 -29.78
CA ALA A 20 -5.31 -10.39 -30.41
C ALA A 20 -5.88 -8.98 -30.15
N THR A 21 -7.16 -8.89 -29.78
CA THR A 21 -7.91 -7.66 -29.46
C THR A 21 -8.17 -7.47 -27.96
N CYS A 22 -7.49 -8.22 -27.09
CA CYS A 22 -7.73 -8.28 -25.63
C CYS A 22 -7.71 -6.94 -24.87
N PHE A 23 -7.17 -5.87 -25.46
CA PHE A 23 -7.15 -4.54 -24.88
C PHE A 23 -7.81 -3.56 -25.85
N GLY A 24 -9.15 -3.62 -25.92
CA GLY A 24 -9.95 -2.85 -26.88
C GLY A 24 -9.70 -1.34 -26.79
N THR A 25 -9.68 -0.80 -25.57
CA THR A 25 -9.33 0.60 -25.29
C THR A 25 -8.29 0.74 -24.18
N TYR A 26 -7.64 1.91 -24.11
CA TYR A 26 -6.71 2.21 -23.02
C TYR A 26 -7.41 2.26 -21.65
N ALA A 27 -8.69 2.62 -21.60
CA ALA A 27 -9.48 2.64 -20.37
C ALA A 27 -9.72 1.22 -19.85
N GLU A 28 -10.13 0.31 -20.72
CA GLU A 28 -10.29 -1.12 -20.39
C GLU A 28 -8.97 -1.74 -19.95
N PHE A 29 -7.88 -1.47 -20.69
CA PHE A 29 -6.54 -1.93 -20.30
C PHE A 29 -6.17 -1.49 -18.88
N LYS A 30 -6.41 -0.22 -18.54
CA LYS A 30 -6.14 0.32 -17.19
C LYS A 30 -6.98 -0.38 -16.11
N GLU A 31 -8.24 -0.67 -16.38
CA GLU A 31 -9.07 -1.38 -15.41
C GLU A 31 -8.68 -2.85 -15.27
N GLU A 32 -8.40 -3.53 -16.37
CA GLU A 32 -7.98 -4.93 -16.30
C GLU A 32 -6.64 -5.10 -15.59
N ILE A 33 -5.66 -4.24 -15.88
CA ILE A 33 -4.36 -4.31 -15.21
C ILE A 33 -4.50 -3.94 -13.73
N ARG A 34 -5.39 -3.02 -13.38
CA ARG A 34 -5.74 -2.75 -11.98
C ARG A 34 -6.33 -4.00 -11.34
N GLN A 35 -7.38 -4.60 -11.91
CA GLN A 35 -8.01 -5.79 -11.35
C GLN A 35 -7.06 -6.99 -11.21
N ALA A 36 -6.12 -7.17 -12.14
CA ALA A 36 -5.18 -8.28 -12.14
C ALA A 36 -4.07 -8.16 -11.07
N PHE A 37 -3.66 -6.92 -10.75
CA PHE A 37 -2.50 -6.66 -9.89
C PHE A 37 -2.81 -5.91 -8.60
N GLU A 38 -4.03 -5.36 -8.47
CA GLU A 38 -4.51 -4.82 -7.22
C GLU A 38 -4.51 -5.95 -6.18
N PRO A 39 -3.86 -5.75 -5.02
CA PRO A 39 -3.79 -6.78 -3.98
C PRO A 39 -5.19 -7.31 -3.65
N PRO A 40 -5.35 -8.61 -3.36
CA PRO A 40 -6.61 -9.18 -2.94
C PRO A 40 -7.22 -8.29 -1.85
N LYS A 41 -8.39 -7.73 -2.17
CA LYS A 41 -9.06 -6.62 -1.48
C LYS A 41 -9.59 -6.99 -0.10
N ASN A 42 -8.81 -7.67 0.74
CA ASN A 42 -9.12 -7.71 2.15
C ASN A 42 -8.62 -6.40 2.77
N GLU A 43 -9.22 -5.28 2.35
CA GLU A 43 -8.98 -3.97 2.94
C GLU A 43 -9.24 -4.01 4.44
N PHE A 44 -10.21 -4.81 4.87
CA PHE A 44 -10.49 -5.07 6.27
C PHE A 44 -9.27 -5.67 6.99
N ARG A 45 -8.60 -6.67 6.40
CA ARG A 45 -7.35 -7.24 6.95
C ARG A 45 -6.22 -6.23 6.94
N SER A 46 -6.02 -5.47 5.87
CA SER A 46 -4.96 -4.47 5.81
C SER A 46 -5.17 -3.35 6.83
N ARG A 47 -6.44 -2.94 7.03
CA ARG A 47 -6.84 -1.99 8.06
C ARG A 47 -6.60 -2.56 9.45
N ALA A 48 -7.07 -3.76 9.74
CA ALA A 48 -6.85 -4.41 11.03
C ALA A 48 -5.35 -4.55 11.34
N GLU A 49 -4.56 -5.02 10.37
CA GLU A 49 -3.12 -5.17 10.54
C GLU A 49 -2.41 -3.82 10.75
N PHE A 50 -2.86 -2.74 10.08
CA PHE A 50 -2.33 -1.41 10.31
C PHE A 50 -2.64 -0.89 11.72
N LEU A 51 -3.87 -1.11 12.20
CA LEU A 51 -4.30 -0.68 13.54
C LEU A 51 -3.54 -1.42 14.65
N ASP A 52 -3.16 -2.66 14.42
CA ASP A 52 -2.40 -3.50 15.35
C ASP A 52 -0.88 -3.42 15.14
N LEU A 53 -0.40 -2.64 14.15
CA LEU A 53 1.01 -2.64 13.74
C LEU A 53 1.93 -2.10 14.85
N GLN A 54 2.88 -2.93 15.29
CA GLN A 54 3.93 -2.55 16.25
C GLN A 54 5.30 -2.59 15.59
N GLN A 55 6.17 -1.64 15.93
CA GLN A 55 7.56 -1.60 15.46
C GLN A 55 8.32 -2.86 15.90
N GLY A 56 8.14 -3.29 17.15
CA GLY A 56 8.83 -4.44 17.72
C GLY A 56 10.36 -4.29 17.60
N ASN A 57 10.99 -5.29 17.00
CA ASN A 57 12.45 -5.32 16.77
C ASN A 57 12.88 -4.76 15.40
N HIS A 58 11.93 -4.28 14.59
CA HIS A 58 12.25 -3.73 13.28
C HIS A 58 12.86 -2.33 13.42
N ASP A 59 13.77 -1.98 12.51
CA ASP A 59 14.19 -0.60 12.36
C ASP A 59 13.02 0.29 11.90
N VAL A 60 13.17 1.59 12.08
CA VAL A 60 12.10 2.57 11.80
C VAL A 60 11.74 2.60 10.32
N HIS A 61 12.70 2.36 9.42
CA HIS A 61 12.45 2.37 7.99
C HIS A 61 11.62 1.15 7.56
N ALA A 62 11.97 -0.05 8.03
CA ALA A 62 11.21 -1.27 7.78
C ALA A 62 9.78 -1.16 8.34
N TYR A 63 9.62 -0.61 9.55
CA TYR A 63 8.32 -0.31 10.13
C TYR A 63 7.50 0.68 9.27
N ALA A 64 8.12 1.79 8.83
CA ALA A 64 7.48 2.79 7.97
C ALA A 64 7.09 2.23 6.58
N GLN A 65 7.90 1.33 6.01
CA GLN A 65 7.57 0.65 4.77
C GLN A 65 6.37 -0.29 4.96
N ARG A 66 6.30 -1.04 6.07
CA ARG A 66 5.15 -1.91 6.37
C ARG A 66 3.87 -1.10 6.56
N ALA A 67 3.94 -0.01 7.31
CA ALA A 67 2.82 0.92 7.49
C ALA A 67 2.31 1.48 6.15
N ARG A 68 3.21 1.99 5.30
CA ARG A 68 2.84 2.51 3.96
C ARG A 68 2.21 1.45 3.08
N TYR A 69 2.76 0.23 3.07
CA TYR A 69 2.19 -0.88 2.32
C TYR A 69 0.75 -1.18 2.77
N LEU A 70 0.50 -1.30 4.08
CA LEU A 70 -0.83 -1.60 4.60
C LEU A 70 -1.85 -0.48 4.30
N VAL A 71 -1.45 0.78 4.42
CA VAL A 71 -2.30 1.92 4.06
C VAL A 71 -2.60 1.94 2.56
N SER A 72 -1.63 1.61 1.70
CA SER A 72 -1.81 1.60 0.25
C SER A 72 -2.83 0.56 -0.24
N ASN A 73 -3.10 -0.46 0.57
CA ASN A 73 -4.10 -1.48 0.28
C ASN A 73 -5.54 -1.04 0.62
N ILE A 74 -5.74 0.10 1.30
CA ILE A 74 -7.05 0.58 1.75
C ILE A 74 -7.51 1.68 0.78
N VAL A 75 -8.20 1.30 -0.29
CA VAL A 75 -8.52 2.19 -1.41
C VAL A 75 -9.95 2.70 -1.34
N THR A 76 -10.93 1.85 -0.99
CA THR A 76 -12.35 2.24 -1.07
C THR A 76 -12.78 3.24 -0.01
N ASN A 77 -12.25 3.12 1.21
CA ASN A 77 -12.53 4.03 2.32
C ASN A 77 -11.22 4.35 3.05
N PRO A 78 -10.41 5.30 2.53
CA PRO A 78 -9.12 5.61 3.10
C PRO A 78 -9.28 6.14 4.54
N MET A 79 -8.38 5.75 5.44
CA MET A 79 -8.28 6.40 6.76
C MET A 79 -7.92 7.87 6.58
N ASP A 80 -8.40 8.71 7.49
CA ASP A 80 -7.93 10.09 7.60
C ASP A 80 -6.46 10.12 8.06
N GLU A 81 -5.76 11.21 7.71
CA GLU A 81 -4.33 11.34 8.03
C GLU A 81 -4.07 11.40 9.53
N ALA A 82 -4.97 11.98 10.33
CA ALA A 82 -4.80 12.03 11.77
C ALA A 82 -4.82 10.62 12.38
N THR A 83 -5.77 9.77 11.98
CA THR A 83 -5.81 8.36 12.39
C THR A 83 -4.55 7.61 11.97
N LYS A 84 -4.04 7.83 10.74
CA LYS A 84 -2.79 7.19 10.29
C LYS A 84 -1.62 7.59 11.16
N VAL A 85 -1.46 8.89 11.44
CA VAL A 85 -0.37 9.41 12.27
C VAL A 85 -0.48 8.88 13.70
N VAL A 86 -1.66 8.94 14.31
CA VAL A 86 -1.88 8.46 15.68
C VAL A 86 -1.57 6.96 15.81
N MET A 87 -2.04 6.14 14.88
CA MET A 87 -1.80 4.70 14.92
C MET A 87 -0.34 4.35 14.66
N PHE A 88 0.31 5.03 13.72
CA PHE A 88 1.74 4.89 13.46
C PHE A 88 2.58 5.28 14.70
N MET A 89 2.25 6.41 15.32
CA MET A 89 2.93 6.87 16.55
C MET A 89 2.70 5.93 17.72
N LYS A 90 1.49 5.38 17.86
CA LYS A 90 1.14 4.39 18.88
C LYS A 90 1.97 3.11 18.75
N GLY A 91 2.19 2.65 17.51
CA GLY A 91 2.95 1.43 17.23
C GLY A 91 4.47 1.59 17.26
N LEU A 92 5.00 2.82 17.26
CA LEU A 92 6.44 3.05 17.46
C LEU A 92 6.88 2.57 18.84
N ARG A 93 8.05 1.93 18.90
CA ARG A 93 8.70 1.55 20.14
C ARG A 93 9.11 2.81 20.91
N ASP A 94 9.00 2.76 22.23
CA ASP A 94 9.45 3.85 23.08
C ASP A 94 10.96 4.08 22.91
N GLY A 95 11.34 5.36 22.83
CA GLY A 95 12.72 5.76 22.61
C GLY A 95 12.84 7.14 21.97
N PRO A 96 14.08 7.55 21.64
CA PRO A 96 14.38 8.91 21.20
C PRO A 96 13.58 9.33 19.96
N VAL A 97 13.37 8.42 19.01
CA VAL A 97 12.61 8.69 17.77
C VAL A 97 11.16 9.04 18.09
N LYS A 98 10.49 8.22 18.93
CA LYS A 98 9.10 8.46 19.33
C LYS A 98 8.97 9.76 20.11
N THR A 99 9.87 10.02 21.06
CA THR A 99 9.89 11.28 21.84
C THR A 99 10.10 12.50 20.95
N TYR A 100 11.02 12.43 19.99
CA TYR A 100 11.28 13.51 19.05
C TYR A 100 10.04 13.81 18.19
N LEU A 101 9.45 12.77 17.59
CA LEU A 101 8.25 12.92 16.76
C LEU A 101 7.05 13.47 17.54
N PHE A 102 6.85 13.06 18.80
CA PHE A 102 5.80 13.64 19.65
C PHE A 102 6.00 15.13 19.94
N ARG A 103 7.26 15.60 20.04
CA ARG A 103 7.54 17.03 20.22
C ARG A 103 7.23 17.80 18.96
N GLU A 104 7.71 17.33 17.80
CA GLU A 104 7.44 17.98 16.51
C GLU A 104 5.94 18.07 16.21
N LEU A 105 5.19 16.99 16.46
CA LEU A 105 3.75 16.93 16.16
C LEU A 105 2.86 17.72 17.13
N ASN A 106 3.27 17.92 18.38
CA ASN A 106 2.53 18.73 19.36
C ASN A 106 2.97 20.21 19.40
N CYS A 107 4.01 20.57 18.65
CA CYS A 107 4.49 21.95 18.53
C CYS A 107 4.02 22.65 17.24
N MET A 108 3.20 21.98 16.42
CA MET A 108 2.41 22.58 15.34
C MET A 108 0.97 22.81 15.78
#